data_AF-A0A821DCM4-F1
#
_entry.id   AF-A0A821DCM4-F1
#
_cell.length_a   1.000
_cell.length_b   1.000
_cell.length_c   1.000
_cell.angle_alpha   90.00
_cell.angle_beta   90.00
_cell.angle_gamma   90.00
#
_symmetry.space_group_name_H-M   'P 1'
#
loop_
_entity.id
_entity.type
_entity.pdbx_description
1 polymer ?
#
loop_
_entity_poly.entity_id
_entity_poly.type
_entity_poly.pdbx_seq_one_letter_code
_entity_poly.pdbx_strand_id
1 'polypeptide(L)' 'QCKEALHLFDQNFEISTDSTIDMAIKSCTISKDYKHGIRIQQRLSSKSRNNSYIQAALLCFYRKSFTNAFKI' A
#
# COMPACT_ATOMS: atom_id res chain seq x y z
N GLN A 1 -9.14 0.94 12.49
CA GLN A 1 -7.73 0.61 12.16
C GLN A 1 -7.48 0.44 10.66
N CYS A 2 -7.52 -0.75 10.03
CA CYS A 2 -7.12 -0.88 8.60
C CYS A 2 -7.98 -0.04 7.62
N LYS A 3 -9.31 -0.03 7.77
CA LYS A 3 -10.22 0.77 6.92
C LYS A 3 -10.05 2.27 7.11
N GLU A 4 -9.67 2.67 8.31
CA GLU A 4 -9.51 4.07 8.73
C GLU A 4 -8.21 4.66 8.19
N ALA A 5 -7.12 3.87 8.23
CA ALA A 5 -5.86 4.24 7.58
C ALA A 5 -6.02 4.43 6.06
N LEU A 6 -6.80 3.55 5.41
CA LEU A 6 -7.10 3.68 3.98
C LEU A 6 -7.96 4.90 3.67
N HIS A 7 -8.97 5.17 4.51
CA HIS A 7 -9.84 6.33 4.35
C HIS A 7 -9.07 7.65 4.50
N LEU A 8 -8.21 7.75 5.53
CA LEU A 8 -7.37 8.92 5.75
C LEU A 8 -6.39 9.15 4.60
N PHE A 9 -5.82 8.07 4.06
CA PHE A 9 -4.95 8.12 2.89
C PHE A 9 -5.67 8.62 1.64
N ASP A 10 -6.86 8.09 1.35
CA ASP A 10 -7.63 8.48 0.17
C ASP A 10 -8.08 9.95 0.23
N GLN A 11 -8.42 10.45 1.42
CA GLN A 11 -8.85 11.85 1.61
C GLN A 11 -7.69 12.85 1.55
N ASN A 12 -6.48 12.44 1.92
CA ASN A 12 -5.34 13.33 2.13
C ASN A 12 -4.12 12.91 1.30
N PHE A 13 -4.35 12.32 0.13
CA PHE A 13 -3.28 11.74 -0.69
C PHE A 13 -2.16 12.76 -0.99
N GLU A 14 -2.53 14.00 -1.33
CA GLU A 14 -1.56 15.05 -1.72
C GLU A 14 -0.61 15.46 -0.59
N ILE A 15 -1.05 15.33 0.67
CA ILE A 15 -0.24 15.65 1.86
C ILE A 15 0.27 14.40 2.58
N SER A 16 0.06 13.22 1.99
CA SER A 16 0.44 11.95 2.61
C SER A 16 1.95 11.85 2.78
N THR A 17 2.38 11.53 3.99
CA THR A 17 3.77 11.25 4.32
C THR A 17 4.13 9.81 3.98
N ASP A 18 5.43 9.51 3.92
CA ASP A 18 5.91 8.14 3.67
C ASP A 18 5.37 7.13 4.70
N SER A 19 5.20 7.55 5.96
CA SER A 19 4.61 6.72 7.02
C SER A 19 3.14 6.39 6.76
N THR A 20 2.35 7.36 6.26
CA THR A 20 0.94 7.11 5.92
C THR A 20 0.81 6.20 4.69
N ILE A 21 1.71 6.34 3.71
CA ILE A 21 1.78 5.47 2.53
C ILE A 21 2.11 4.02 2.96
N ASP A 22 3.15 3.83 3.77
CA ASP A 22 3.55 2.51 4.29
C ASP A 22 2.38 1.83 5.04
N MET A 23 1.73 2.58 5.92
CA MET A 23 0.60 2.07 6.70
C MET A 23 -0.61 1.71 5.83
N ALA A 24 -0.90 2.48 4.79
CA ALA A 24 -1.97 2.19 3.84
C ALA A 24 -1.68 0.91 3.04
N ILE A 25 -0.46 0.74 2.50
CA ILE A 25 -0.05 -0.47 1.76
C ILE A 25 -0.09 -1.73 2.65
N LYS A 26 0.38 -1.62 3.91
CA LYS A 26 0.28 -2.71 4.89
C LYS A 26 -1.18 -3.03 5.20
N SER A 27 -2.04 -2.02 5.34
CA SER A 27 -3.48 -2.21 5.57
C SER A 27 -4.15 -2.94 4.40
N CYS A 28 -3.79 -2.64 3.15
CA CYS A 28 -4.24 -3.40 1.98
C CYS A 28 -3.83 -4.88 2.05
N THR A 29 -2.61 -5.16 2.52
CA THR A 29 -2.11 -6.54 2.67
C THR A 29 -2.90 -7.31 3.72
N ILE A 30 -3.14 -6.71 4.89
CA ILE A 30 -3.88 -7.33 6.00
C ILE A 30 -5.34 -7.59 5.62
N SER A 31 -5.98 -6.60 4.98
CA SER A 31 -7.38 -6.68 4.54
C SER A 31 -7.58 -7.48 3.25
N LYS A 32 -6.49 -7.93 2.61
CA LYS A 32 -6.48 -8.58 1.28
C LYS A 32 -7.13 -7.72 0.18
N ASP A 33 -7.16 -6.39 0.35
CA ASP A 33 -7.65 -5.45 -0.68
C ASP A 33 -6.53 -5.09 -1.67
N TYR A 34 -6.22 -6.05 -2.53
CA TYR A 34 -5.14 -5.90 -3.51
C TYR A 34 -5.45 -4.86 -4.59
N LYS A 35 -6.74 -4.65 -4.91
CA LYS A 35 -7.16 -3.64 -5.89
C LYS A 35 -6.90 -2.22 -5.36
N HIS A 36 -7.09 -1.98 -4.07
CA HIS A 36 -6.72 -0.71 -3.44
C HIS A 36 -5.21 -0.53 -3.36
N GLY A 37 -4.46 -1.58 -3.00
CA GLY A 37 -2.99 -1.51 -2.96
C GLY A 37 -2.35 -1.13 -4.31
N ILE A 38 -2.86 -1.67 -5.42
CA ILE A 38 -2.41 -1.28 -6.77
C ILE A 38 -2.74 0.19 -7.07
N ARG A 39 -3.93 0.67 -6.69
CA ARG A 39 -4.31 2.08 -6.88
C ARG A 39 -3.41 3.02 -6.09
N ILE A 40 -3.05 2.66 -4.86
CA ILE A 40 -2.09 3.43 -4.04
C ILE A 40 -0.76 3.54 -4.80
N GLN A 41 -0.21 2.41 -5.24
CA GLN A 41 1.05 2.38 -5.99
C GLN A 41 1.00 3.26 -7.26
N GLN A 42 -0.09 3.19 -8.03
CA GLN A 42 -0.25 3.99 -9.25
C GLN A 42 -0.28 5.49 -8.98
N ARG A 43 -0.82 5.90 -7.83
CA ARG A 43 -0.89 7.31 -7.42
C ARG A 43 0.44 7.84 -6.90
N LEU A 44 1.34 6.98 -6.40
CA LEU A 44 2.61 7.42 -5.82
C LEU A 44 3.48 8.19 -6.83
N SER A 45 4.00 9.34 -6.37
CA SER A 45 5.02 10.09 -7.10
C SER A 45 6.31 9.28 -7.25
N SER A 46 7.18 9.67 -8.19
CA SER A 46 8.50 9.03 -8.37
C SER A 46 9.38 9.16 -7.13
N LYS A 47 9.25 10.25 -6.36
CA LYS A 47 9.99 10.49 -5.12
C LYS A 47 9.63 9.45 -4.05
N SER A 48 8.35 9.25 -3.80
CA SER A 48 7.87 8.25 -2.83
C SER A 48 8.12 6.81 -3.30
N ARG A 49 8.04 6.54 -4.61
CA ARG A 49 8.39 5.22 -5.18
C ARG A 49 9.86 4.83 -4.98
N ASN A 50 10.76 5.82 -4.88
CA ASN A 50 12.18 5.58 -4.62
C ASN A 50 12.52 5.49 -3.13
N ASN A 51 11.55 5.68 -2.23
CA ASN A 51 11.75 5.52 -0.79
C ASN A 51 11.85 4.02 -0.44
N SER A 52 12.94 3.62 0.20
CA SER A 52 13.23 2.22 0.57
C SER A 52 12.17 1.59 1.49
N TYR A 53 11.57 2.37 2.39
CA TYR A 53 10.50 1.90 3.28
C TYR A 53 9.25 1.53 2.48
N ILE A 54 8.84 2.40 1.54
CA ILE A 54 7.68 2.17 0.67
C ILE A 54 7.93 0.97 -0.25
N GLN A 55 9.15 0.84 -0.79
CA GLN A 55 9.50 -0.32 -1.61
C GLN A 55 9.44 -1.63 -0.82
N ALA A 56 9.91 -1.66 0.42
CA ALA A 56 9.80 -2.83 1.29
C ALA A 56 8.33 -3.20 1.55
N ALA A 57 7.47 -2.21 1.78
CA ALA A 57 6.03 -2.41 1.94
C ALA A 57 5.38 -2.98 0.67
N LEU A 58 5.70 -2.43 -0.50
CA LEU A 58 5.23 -2.90 -1.80
C LEU A 58 5.69 -4.33 -2.10
N LEU A 59 6.97 -4.65 -1.83
CA LEU A 59 7.51 -6.02 -1.97
C LEU A 59 6.75 -7.01 -1.09
N CYS A 60 6.48 -6.64 0.17
CA CYS A 60 5.68 -7.47 1.08
C CYS A 60 4.25 -7.67 0.54
N PHE A 61 3.62 -6.58 0.07
CA PHE A 61 2.30 -6.61 -0.55
C PHE A 61 2.25 -7.56 -1.76
N TYR A 62 3.19 -7.45 -2.70
CA TYR A 62 3.24 -8.33 -3.87
C TYR A 62 3.52 -9.78 -3.49
N ARG A 63 4.50 -10.04 -2.61
CA ARG A 63 4.81 -11.40 -2.18
C ARG A 63 3.58 -12.10 -1.59
N LYS A 64 2.81 -11.40 -0.76
CA LYS A 64 1.57 -11.93 -0.17
C LYS A 64 0.44 -12.08 -1.18
N SER A 65 0.33 -11.15 -2.14
CA SER A 65 -0.63 -11.24 -3.25
C SER A 65 -0.37 -12.49 -4.09
N PHE A 66 0.88 -12.71 -4.50
CA PHE A 66 1.28 -13.87 -5.31
C PHE A 66 1.16 -15.19 -4.54
N THR A 67 1.59 -15.25 -3.28
CA THR A 67 1.50 -16.50 -2.50
C THR A 67 0.04 -16.93 -2.29
N ASN A 68 -0.90 -16.00 -2.20
CA ASN A 68 -2.33 -16.33 -2.16
C ASN A 68 -2.90 -16.70 -3.53
N ALA A 69 -2.38 -16.15 -4.63
CA ALA A 69 -2.80 -16.51 -5.98
C ALA A 69 -2.39 -17.92 -6.39
N PHE A 70 -1.31 -18.47 -5.81
CA PHE A 70 -0.75 -19.79 -6.13
C PHE A 70 -1.01 -20.87 -5.06
N LYS A 71 -1.81 -20.57 -4.02
CA LYS A 71 -2.40 -21.62 -3.18
C LYS A 71 -3.63 -22.16 -3.89
N ILE A 72 -3.40 -23.08 -4.83
CA ILE A 72 -4.40 -23.98 -5.42
C ILE A 72 -4.05 -25.39 -4.97
#